data_AF-A0A174CBM5-F1
#
_entry.id   AF-A0A174CBM5-F1
#
_cell.length_a   1.000
_cell.length_b   1.000
_cell.length_c   1.000
_cell.angle_alpha   90.00
_cell.angle_beta   90.00
_cell.angle_gamma   90.00
#
_symmetry.space_group_name_H-M   'P 1'
#
loop_
_entity.id
_entity.type
_entity.pdbx_description
1 polymer ?
#
loop_
_entity_poly.entity_id
_entity_poly.type
_entity_poly.pdbx_seq_one_letter_code
_entity_poly.pdbx_strand_id
1 'polypeptide(L)'
;MFHSDVLYTQMKGRECRVISDDKLKEVTPNADTKECYYIVDAVGVTESEKHIPKPGPDGSGKKNLSLEHLLERLAHNEVSDENLMLLRDYCSTINRRYEENVLFGRHLDYFITNFGFAPRKLANDINTAFTQGTLVEYISPSNDNSMRMGLIYCLIGNLQARNKLLEMQRG
;
A
#
# COMPACT_ATOMS: atom_id res chain seq x y z
N MET A 1 13.78 20.82 -17.50
CA MET A 1 12.35 20.63 -17.15
C MET A 1 12.33 20.05 -15.75
N PHE A 2 12.03 20.88 -14.75
CA PHE A 2 12.29 20.60 -13.34
C PHE A 2 11.13 19.79 -12.74
N HIS A 3 11.28 18.47 -12.72
CA HIS A 3 10.34 17.57 -12.04
C HIS A 3 10.88 17.34 -10.63
N SER A 4 10.19 17.87 -9.62
CA SER A 4 10.58 17.61 -8.24
C SER A 4 9.33 17.39 -7.42
N ASP A 5 9.02 16.12 -7.19
CA ASP A 5 8.02 15.64 -6.22
C ASP A 5 8.18 16.31 -4.85
N VAL A 6 9.41 16.70 -4.52
CA VAL A 6 9.78 17.50 -3.34
C VAL A 6 9.00 18.81 -3.25
N LEU A 7 8.78 19.51 -4.38
CA LEU A 7 8.06 20.78 -4.40
C LEU A 7 6.57 20.58 -4.10
N TYR A 8 5.99 19.50 -4.63
CA TYR A 8 4.60 19.13 -4.41
C TYR A 8 4.34 18.75 -2.94
N THR A 9 5.24 17.97 -2.33
CA THR A 9 5.15 17.64 -0.89
C THR A 9 5.30 18.88 -0.01
N GLN A 10 6.20 19.81 -0.35
CA GLN A 10 6.35 21.06 0.39
C GLN A 10 5.12 21.98 0.25
N MET A 11 4.48 22.01 -0.92
CA MET A 11 3.23 22.77 -1.13
C MET A 11 2.07 22.16 -0.33
N LYS A 12 1.94 20.83 -0.27
CA LYS A 12 0.95 20.14 0.61
C LYS A 12 1.20 20.41 2.09
N GLY A 13 2.46 20.52 2.52
CA GLY A 13 2.83 20.68 3.93
C GLY A 13 2.53 22.06 4.53
N ARG A 14 2.40 23.12 3.72
CA ARG A 14 2.20 24.48 4.25
C ARG A 14 0.75 24.80 4.68
N GLU A 15 -0.24 24.07 4.19
CA GLU A 15 -1.67 24.31 4.48
C GLU A 15 -2.33 23.22 5.35
N CYS A 16 -1.54 22.25 5.85
CA CYS A 16 -2.01 21.16 6.72
C CYS A 16 -1.92 21.48 8.22
N ARG A 17 -1.90 22.76 8.62
CA ARG A 17 -2.04 23.11 10.04
C ARG A 17 -3.50 22.97 10.44
N VAL A 18 -3.75 22.20 11.49
CA VAL A 18 -5.05 22.18 12.17
C VAL A 18 -5.25 23.58 12.76
N ILE A 19 -6.27 24.28 12.26
CA ILE A 19 -6.68 25.59 12.78
C ILE A 19 -7.93 25.37 13.63
N SER A 20 -7.96 25.95 14.83
CA SER A 20 -9.14 25.91 15.70
C SER A 20 -10.22 26.85 15.16
N ASP A 21 -11.49 26.50 15.41
CA ASP A 21 -12.67 27.22 14.91
C ASP A 21 -12.64 28.71 15.29
N ASP A 22 -12.25 29.04 16.52
CA ASP A 22 -12.10 30.44 16.96
C ASP A 22 -11.14 31.24 16.07
N LYS A 23 -10.04 30.61 15.63
CA LYS A 23 -9.00 31.25 14.83
C LYS A 23 -9.35 31.30 13.34
N LEU A 24 -10.21 30.39 12.89
CA LEU A 24 -10.79 30.44 11.54
C LEU A 24 -11.84 31.55 11.44
N LYS A 25 -12.65 31.76 12.48
CA LYS A 25 -13.66 32.83 12.54
C LYS A 25 -13.07 34.24 12.56
N GLU A 26 -11.87 34.42 13.11
CA GLU A 26 -11.18 35.72 13.07
C GLU A 26 -10.85 36.17 11.64
N VAL A 27 -10.56 35.24 10.73
CA VAL A 27 -10.14 35.53 9.35
C VAL A 27 -11.24 35.25 8.33
N THR A 28 -12.25 34.45 8.68
CA THR A 28 -13.40 34.13 7.84
C THR A 28 -14.63 33.98 8.75
N PRO A 29 -15.32 35.09 9.09
CA PRO A 29 -16.37 35.11 10.12
C PRO A 29 -17.58 34.20 9.85
N ASN A 30 -17.79 33.82 8.59
CA ASN A 30 -18.89 32.95 8.15
C ASN A 30 -18.51 31.46 8.06
N ALA A 31 -17.28 31.08 8.43
CA ALA A 31 -16.80 29.71 8.40
C ALA A 31 -16.70 29.16 9.83
N ASP A 32 -17.43 28.07 10.10
CA ASP A 32 -17.46 27.46 11.44
C ASP A 32 -16.27 26.54 11.70
N THR A 33 -15.94 25.65 10.76
CA THR A 33 -14.83 24.69 10.88
C THR A 33 -14.19 24.40 9.51
N LYS A 34 -12.88 24.13 9.48
CA LYS A 34 -12.17 23.77 8.23
C LYS A 34 -12.38 22.29 7.92
N GLU A 35 -13.37 21.97 7.09
CA GLU A 35 -13.66 20.58 6.68
C GLU A 35 -12.77 20.10 5.52
N CYS A 36 -12.35 21.01 4.63
CA CYS A 36 -11.53 20.65 3.47
C CYS A 36 -10.68 21.83 2.95
N TYR A 37 -9.74 21.53 2.06
CA TYR A 37 -9.03 22.52 1.26
C TYR A 37 -8.91 22.04 -0.18
N TYR A 38 -8.91 22.99 -1.11
CA TYR A 38 -8.79 22.72 -2.55
C TYR A 38 -7.41 23.17 -3.03
N ILE A 39 -6.75 22.34 -3.84
CA ILE A 39 -5.58 22.73 -4.61
C ILE A 39 -6.04 22.86 -6.05
N VAL A 40 -5.87 24.04 -6.64
CA VAL A 40 -6.25 24.33 -8.03
C VAL A 40 -4.98 24.32 -8.89
N ASP A 41 -4.90 23.41 -9.85
CA ASP A 41 -3.83 23.38 -10.86
C ASP A 41 -4.26 24.21 -12.08
N ALA A 42 -3.58 25.35 -12.30
CA ALA A 42 -3.88 26.27 -13.39
C ALA A 42 -2.99 26.07 -14.64
N VAL A 43 -2.04 25.12 -14.62
CA VAL A 43 -0.96 25.04 -15.63
C VAL A 43 -0.95 23.72 -16.42
N GLY A 44 -1.92 22.82 -16.18
CA GLY A 44 -2.08 21.60 -17.00
C GLY A 44 -1.04 20.52 -16.69
N VAL A 45 -0.73 20.27 -15.41
CA VAL A 45 0.25 19.26 -14.97
C VAL A 45 -0.41 17.88 -14.77
N THR A 46 -1.48 17.62 -15.52
CA THR A 46 -2.38 16.46 -15.41
C THR A 46 -2.49 15.64 -16.71
N GLU A 47 -1.55 15.77 -17.65
CA GLU A 47 -1.52 14.96 -18.89
C GLU A 47 -1.14 13.48 -18.68
N SER A 48 -1.03 13.02 -17.43
CA SER A 48 -0.83 11.61 -17.10
C SER A 48 -1.73 11.25 -15.92
N GLU A 49 -2.48 10.13 -16.03
CA GLU A 49 -3.33 9.62 -14.96
C GLU A 49 -2.51 9.38 -13.68
N LYS A 50 -2.57 10.36 -12.78
CA LYS A 50 -2.07 10.21 -11.42
C LYS A 50 -3.15 9.47 -10.65
N HIS A 51 -3.02 8.14 -10.57
CA HIS A 51 -3.85 7.32 -9.69
C HIS A 51 -3.53 7.68 -8.23
N ILE A 52 -4.21 8.70 -7.72
CA ILE A 52 -4.18 9.06 -6.30
C ILE A 52 -5.17 8.10 -5.62
N PRO A 53 -4.72 7.13 -4.80
CA PRO A 53 -5.64 6.32 -4.04
C PRO A 53 -6.48 7.24 -3.15
N LYS A 54 -7.79 7.27 -3.41
CA LYS A 54 -8.75 8.00 -2.57
C LYS A 54 -8.67 7.42 -1.16
N PRO A 55 -8.52 8.23 -0.10
CA PRO A 55 -8.82 7.76 1.23
C PRO A 55 -10.32 7.43 1.24
N GLY A 56 -10.64 6.14 1.41
CA GLY A 56 -12.02 5.70 1.58
C GLY A 56 -12.64 6.38 2.80
N PRO A 57 -13.98 6.50 2.84
CA PRO A 57 -14.69 7.20 3.91
C PRO A 57 -14.61 6.52 5.29
N ASP A 58 -13.95 5.36 5.40
CA ASP A 58 -13.76 4.69 6.69
C ASP A 58 -12.47 5.14 7.37
N GLY A 59 -12.62 6.19 8.18
CA GLY A 59 -11.69 6.58 9.25
C GLY A 59 -11.60 5.56 10.39
N SER A 60 -11.48 4.26 10.08
CA SER A 60 -10.85 3.33 11.01
C SER A 60 -9.35 3.51 10.81
N GLY A 61 -8.66 3.97 11.85
CA GLY A 61 -7.20 4.03 11.86
C GLY A 61 -6.65 2.64 11.59
N LYS A 62 -6.41 2.31 10.31
CA LYS A 62 -5.67 1.12 9.90
C LYS A 62 -4.32 1.26 10.57
N LYS A 63 -4.14 0.58 11.70
CA LYS A 63 -2.82 0.41 12.32
C LYS A 63 -1.92 0.00 11.17
N ASN A 64 -0.90 0.81 10.86
CA ASN A 64 0.07 0.51 9.81
C ASN A 64 0.87 -0.71 10.28
N LEU A 65 0.31 -1.90 10.09
CA LEU A 65 0.96 -3.16 10.40
C LEU A 65 2.13 -3.29 9.43
N SER A 66 3.36 -3.22 9.96
CA SER A 66 4.55 -3.37 9.13
C SER A 66 4.54 -4.71 8.40
N LEU A 67 5.17 -4.78 7.22
CA LEU A 67 5.30 -6.03 6.46
C LEU A 67 5.91 -7.16 7.29
N GLU A 68 6.86 -6.86 8.18
CA GLU A 68 7.49 -7.86 9.06
C GLU A 68 6.45 -8.55 9.95
N HIS A 69 5.73 -7.77 10.78
CA HIS A 69 4.62 -8.29 11.58
C HIS A 69 3.50 -8.93 10.75
N LEU A 70 3.25 -8.44 9.53
CA LEU A 70 2.27 -9.07 8.63
C LEU A 70 2.73 -10.47 8.21
N LEU A 71 3.98 -10.64 7.80
CA LEU A 71 4.53 -11.94 7.42
C LEU A 71 4.53 -12.93 8.59
N GLU A 72 4.76 -12.45 9.81
CA GLU A 72 4.64 -13.26 11.03
C GLU A 72 3.20 -13.75 11.23
N ARG A 73 2.22 -12.85 11.19
CA ARG A 73 0.80 -13.21 11.32
C ARG A 73 0.36 -14.23 10.27
N LEU A 74 0.73 -13.99 9.02
CA LEU A 74 0.44 -14.91 7.92
C LEU A 74 1.11 -16.27 8.12
N ALA A 75 2.32 -16.32 8.66
CA ALA A 75 2.99 -17.59 9.02
C ALA A 75 2.27 -18.34 10.15
N HIS A 76 1.56 -17.63 11.03
CA HIS A 76 0.71 -18.20 12.08
C HIS A 76 -0.73 -18.52 11.63
N ASN A 77 -0.95 -18.62 10.31
CA ASN A 77 -2.26 -18.94 9.73
C ASN A 77 -3.32 -17.83 9.91
N GLU A 78 -2.94 -16.61 10.30
CA GLU A 78 -3.82 -15.44 10.33
C GLU A 78 -4.01 -14.85 8.92
N VAL A 79 -4.64 -15.62 8.03
CA VAL A 79 -4.89 -15.24 6.63
C VAL A 79 -6.26 -14.56 6.46
N SER A 80 -6.53 -13.54 7.27
CA SER A 80 -7.75 -12.73 7.11
C SER A 80 -7.73 -11.97 5.79
N ASP A 81 -8.92 -11.55 5.34
CA ASP A 81 -9.05 -10.79 4.11
C ASP A 81 -8.27 -9.47 4.17
N GLU A 82 -8.27 -8.81 5.33
CA GLU A 82 -7.47 -7.60 5.59
C GLU A 82 -5.96 -7.87 5.45
N ASN A 83 -5.47 -8.97 6.02
CA ASN A 83 -4.04 -9.32 5.97
C ASN A 83 -3.60 -9.68 4.53
N LEU A 84 -4.43 -10.41 3.79
CA LEU A 84 -4.16 -10.76 2.39
C LEU A 84 -4.15 -9.52 1.48
N MET A 85 -5.12 -8.62 1.68
CA MET A 85 -5.19 -7.36 0.93
C MET A 85 -4.01 -6.44 1.25
N LEU A 86 -3.57 -6.41 2.51
CA LEU A 86 -2.38 -5.68 2.92
C LEU A 86 -1.11 -6.28 2.30
N LEU A 87 -0.99 -7.62 2.25
CA LEU A 87 0.14 -8.29 1.61
C LEU A 87 0.21 -7.94 0.12
N ARG A 88 -0.92 -7.99 -0.57
CA ARG A 88 -1.05 -7.57 -1.97
C ARG A 88 -0.53 -6.15 -2.16
N ASP A 89 -0.96 -5.21 -1.32
CA ASP A 89 -0.55 -3.80 -1.42
C ASP A 89 0.96 -3.63 -1.24
N TYR A 90 1.55 -4.33 -0.28
CA TYR A 90 3.00 -4.34 -0.12
C TYR A 90 3.71 -4.92 -1.34
N CYS A 91 3.27 -6.07 -1.85
CA CYS A 91 3.89 -6.71 -2.99
C CYS A 91 3.81 -5.84 -4.26
N SER A 92 2.67 -5.21 -4.51
CA SER A 92 2.49 -4.28 -5.63
C SER A 92 3.38 -3.04 -5.51
N THR A 93 3.38 -2.41 -4.33
CA THR A 93 4.16 -1.19 -4.06
C THR A 93 5.66 -1.44 -4.16
N ILE A 94 6.14 -2.55 -3.57
CA ILE A 94 7.54 -2.93 -3.64
C ILE A 94 7.91 -3.24 -5.09
N ASN A 95 7.14 -4.07 -5.80
CA ASN A 95 7.46 -4.40 -7.20
C ASN A 95 7.59 -3.15 -8.06
N ARG A 96 6.61 -2.24 -7.99
CA ARG A 96 6.58 -1.01 -8.79
C ARG A 96 7.79 -0.13 -8.54
N ARG A 97 8.23 0.00 -7.28
CA ARG A 97 9.41 0.80 -6.91
C ARG A 97 10.69 0.32 -7.61
N TYR A 98 10.87 -0.99 -7.75
CA TYR A 98 12.06 -1.56 -8.39
C TYR A 98 11.91 -1.69 -9.91
N GLU A 99 10.68 -1.86 -10.41
CA GLU A 99 10.37 -1.91 -11.85
C GLU A 99 10.57 -0.55 -12.53
N GLU A 100 10.19 0.56 -11.86
CA GLU A 100 10.38 1.92 -12.37
C GLU A 100 11.82 2.44 -12.14
N ASN A 101 12.66 1.73 -11.38
CA ASN A 101 13.99 2.19 -11.01
C ASN A 101 15.12 1.37 -11.68
N VAL A 102 15.72 1.96 -12.71
CA VAL A 102 16.81 1.36 -13.51
C VAL A 102 18.03 0.96 -12.66
N LEU A 103 18.31 1.67 -11.55
CA LEU A 103 19.46 1.37 -10.70
C LEU A 103 19.22 0.16 -9.80
N PHE A 104 17.98 -0.08 -9.39
CA PHE A 104 17.63 -1.15 -8.45
C PHE A 104 16.90 -2.34 -9.10
N GLY A 105 16.55 -2.28 -10.39
CA GLY A 105 15.86 -3.38 -11.09
C GLY A 105 16.52 -4.75 -10.92
N ARG A 106 17.86 -4.81 -10.76
CA ARG A 106 18.60 -6.04 -10.46
C ARG A 106 18.14 -6.77 -9.19
N HIS A 107 17.65 -6.05 -8.17
CA HIS A 107 17.11 -6.66 -6.95
C HIS A 107 15.81 -7.42 -7.25
N LEU A 108 14.97 -6.87 -8.13
CA LEU A 108 13.75 -7.52 -8.60
C LEU A 108 14.08 -8.72 -9.50
N ASP A 109 15.03 -8.58 -10.42
CA ASP A 109 15.49 -9.69 -11.27
C ASP A 109 16.07 -10.84 -10.43
N TYR A 110 16.89 -10.50 -9.43
CA TYR A 110 17.41 -11.48 -8.46
C TYR A 110 16.28 -12.18 -7.72
N PHE A 111 15.29 -11.42 -7.22
CA PHE A 111 14.14 -12.00 -6.52
C PHE A 111 13.40 -13.00 -7.41
N ILE A 112 13.09 -12.60 -8.65
CA ILE A 112 12.34 -13.44 -9.60
C ILE A 112 13.15 -14.68 -9.97
N THR A 113 14.43 -14.52 -10.27
CA THR A 113 15.31 -15.63 -10.69
C THR A 113 15.52 -16.64 -9.58
N ASN A 114 15.71 -16.17 -8.33
CA ASN A 114 16.02 -17.05 -7.21
C ASN A 114 14.78 -17.70 -6.58
N PHE A 115 13.63 -17.04 -6.63
CA PHE A 115 12.41 -17.53 -5.96
C PHE A 115 11.31 -18.00 -6.93
N GLY A 116 11.45 -17.74 -8.23
CA GLY A 116 10.55 -18.25 -9.27
C GLY A 116 9.22 -17.51 -9.42
N PHE A 117 9.05 -16.36 -8.75
CA PHE A 117 7.85 -15.53 -8.90
C PHE A 117 8.16 -14.04 -8.73
N ALA A 118 7.35 -13.19 -9.35
CA ALA A 118 7.39 -11.74 -9.16
C ALA A 118 6.41 -11.33 -8.04
N PRO A 119 6.76 -10.39 -7.15
CA PRO A 119 5.84 -9.87 -6.14
C PRO A 119 4.53 -9.33 -6.77
N ARG A 120 4.60 -8.67 -7.93
CA ARG A 120 3.39 -8.25 -8.67
C ARG A 120 2.47 -9.41 -9.06
N LYS A 121 3.03 -10.58 -9.40
CA LYS A 121 2.24 -11.77 -9.72
C LYS A 121 1.44 -12.23 -8.50
N LEU A 122 2.10 -12.34 -7.33
CA LEU A 122 1.43 -12.68 -6.08
C LEU A 122 0.31 -11.68 -5.73
N ALA A 123 0.55 -10.38 -5.91
CA ALA A 123 -0.49 -9.37 -5.73
C ALA A 123 -1.69 -9.57 -6.67
N ASN A 124 -1.43 -9.88 -7.94
CA ASN A 124 -2.48 -10.15 -8.91
C ASN A 124 -3.27 -11.42 -8.56
N ASP A 125 -2.58 -12.49 -8.17
CA ASP A 125 -3.21 -13.77 -7.80
C ASP A 125 -4.17 -13.58 -6.60
N ILE A 126 -3.76 -12.78 -5.60
CA ILE A 126 -4.62 -12.40 -4.47
C ILE A 126 -5.84 -11.62 -4.96
N ASN A 127 -5.65 -10.57 -5.75
CA ASN A 127 -6.76 -9.77 -6.30
C ASN A 127 -7.74 -10.62 -7.11
N THR A 128 -7.24 -11.53 -7.96
CA THR A 128 -8.05 -12.41 -8.78
C THR A 128 -8.89 -13.35 -7.91
N ALA A 129 -8.30 -13.92 -6.85
CA ALA A 129 -9.03 -14.78 -5.92
C ALA A 129 -10.18 -14.06 -5.19
N PHE A 130 -9.97 -12.80 -4.79
CA PHE A 130 -11.04 -11.96 -4.24
C PHE A 130 -12.09 -11.59 -5.28
N THR A 131 -11.68 -11.22 -6.48
CA THR A 131 -12.59 -10.82 -7.56
C THR A 131 -13.48 -11.97 -8.02
N GLN A 132 -12.93 -13.19 -8.08
CA GLN A 132 -13.67 -14.38 -8.47
C GLN A 132 -14.50 -14.98 -7.33
N GLY A 133 -14.32 -14.51 -6.09
CA GLY A 133 -15.00 -15.08 -4.91
C GLY A 133 -14.63 -16.54 -4.65
N THR A 134 -13.43 -16.96 -5.04
CA THR A 134 -12.97 -18.36 -4.89
C THR A 134 -12.51 -18.69 -3.48
N LEU A 135 -12.38 -17.68 -2.61
CA LEU A 135 -11.93 -17.83 -1.23
C LEU A 135 -13.12 -18.16 -0.32
N VAL A 136 -12.99 -19.25 0.45
CA VAL A 136 -13.88 -19.57 1.59
C VAL A 136 -13.84 -18.41 2.59
N GLU A 137 -14.83 -18.20 3.47
CA GLU A 137 -14.77 -17.17 4.52
C GLU A 137 -13.67 -17.43 5.57
N TYR A 138 -13.07 -16.38 6.15
CA TYR A 138 -12.04 -16.51 7.20
C TYR A 138 -12.73 -16.43 8.55
N ILE A 139 -12.52 -17.46 9.39
CA ILE A 139 -13.13 -17.52 10.73
C ILE A 139 -12.06 -17.28 11.80
N SER A 140 -11.02 -18.11 11.83
CA SER A 140 -9.92 -17.99 12.79
C SER A 140 -8.67 -18.72 12.30
N PRO A 141 -7.49 -18.49 12.92
CA PRO A 141 -6.25 -19.20 12.59
C PRO A 141 -6.32 -20.71 12.88
N SER A 142 -7.23 -21.13 13.76
CA SER A 142 -7.39 -22.53 14.14
C SER A 142 -8.25 -23.33 13.15
N ASN A 143 -8.92 -22.66 12.20
CA ASN A 143 -9.73 -23.29 11.18
C ASN A 143 -8.89 -23.72 9.96
N ASP A 144 -9.50 -24.52 9.07
CA ASP A 144 -8.88 -24.87 7.79
C ASP A 144 -8.80 -23.64 6.89
N ASN A 145 -7.57 -23.16 6.70
CA ASN A 145 -7.23 -22.04 5.85
C ASN A 145 -6.38 -22.47 4.65
N SER A 146 -6.37 -23.75 4.30
CA SER A 146 -5.47 -24.32 3.29
C SER A 146 -5.58 -23.63 1.92
N MET A 147 -6.79 -23.26 1.49
CA MET A 147 -6.99 -22.53 0.22
C MET A 147 -6.36 -21.14 0.24
N ARG A 148 -6.60 -20.38 1.32
CA ARG A 148 -6.01 -19.03 1.50
C ARG A 148 -4.50 -19.10 1.65
N MET A 149 -4.00 -20.05 2.44
CA MET A 149 -2.57 -20.27 2.63
C MET A 149 -1.89 -20.66 1.32
N GLY A 150 -2.55 -21.49 0.49
CA GLY A 150 -2.06 -21.89 -0.83
C GLY A 150 -1.74 -20.72 -1.75
N LEU A 151 -2.52 -19.63 -1.68
CA LEU A 151 -2.26 -18.41 -2.48
C LEU A 151 -0.92 -17.74 -2.13
N ILE A 152 -0.55 -17.76 -0.86
CA ILE A 152 0.62 -17.03 -0.35
C ILE A 152 1.80 -17.93 -0.03
N TYR A 153 1.66 -19.24 -0.19
CA TYR A 153 2.64 -20.24 0.22
C TYR A 153 3.99 -20.06 -0.49
N CYS A 154 4.00 -19.56 -1.73
CA CYS A 154 5.24 -19.27 -2.46
C CYS A 154 6.14 -18.26 -1.74
N LEU A 155 5.54 -17.35 -0.95
CA LEU A 155 6.25 -16.38 -0.14
C LEU A 155 6.41 -16.88 1.30
N ILE A 156 5.33 -17.29 1.97
CA ILE A 156 5.36 -17.65 3.40
C ILE A 156 6.19 -18.91 3.66
N GLY A 157 6.14 -19.90 2.76
CA GLY A 157 6.94 -21.11 2.84
C GLY A 157 8.44 -20.89 2.58
N ASN A 158 8.83 -19.74 2.02
CA ASN A 158 10.22 -19.44 1.67
C ASN A 158 10.80 -18.32 2.55
N LEU A 159 11.59 -18.70 3.56
CA LEU A 159 12.22 -17.76 4.48
C LEU A 159 13.15 -16.75 3.77
N GLN A 160 13.87 -17.20 2.74
CA GLN A 160 14.78 -16.33 1.98
C GLN A 160 14.00 -15.30 1.15
N ALA A 161 12.87 -15.71 0.55
CA ALA A 161 11.99 -14.79 -0.16
C ALA A 161 11.39 -13.73 0.78
N ARG A 162 10.96 -14.14 1.99
CA ARG A 162 10.47 -13.20 3.02
C ARG A 162 11.53 -12.15 3.39
N ASN A 163 12.74 -12.61 3.71
CA ASN A 163 13.84 -11.72 4.07
C ASN A 163 14.22 -10.77 2.92
N LYS A 164 14.27 -11.27 1.68
CA LYS A 164 14.57 -10.43 0.53
C LYS A 164 13.47 -9.41 0.26
N LEU A 165 12.20 -9.78 0.42
CA LEU A 165 11.08 -8.84 0.27
C LEU A 165 11.13 -7.73 1.33
N LEU A 166 11.50 -8.06 2.57
CA LEU A 166 11.71 -7.08 3.65
C LEU A 166 12.90 -6.15 3.37
N GLU A 167 14.00 -6.69 2.85
CA GLU A 167 15.15 -5.89 2.39
C GLU A 167 14.70 -4.89 1.32
N MET A 168 13.99 -5.36 0.29
CA MET A 168 13.46 -4.52 -0.78
C MET A 168 12.44 -3.48 -0.28
N GLN A 169 11.70 -3.77 0.78
CA GLN A 169 10.79 -2.79 1.36
C GLN A 169 11.54 -1.59 1.95
N ARG A 170 12.72 -1.82 2.54
CA ARG A 170 13.52 -0.80 3.23
C ARG A 170 14.24 0.15 2.26
N GLY A 171 14.41 -0.24 1.00
CA GLY A 171 15.04 0.56 -0.07
C GLY A 171 16.46 0.11 -0.33
#